data_AF-A0A969YZP2-F1
#
_entry.id   AF-A0A969YZP2-F1
#
_cell.length_a   1.000
_cell.length_b   1.000
_cell.length_c   1.000
_cell.angle_alpha   90.00
_cell.angle_beta   90.00
_cell.angle_gamma   90.00
#
_symmetry.space_group_name_H-M   'P 1'
#
loop_
_entity.id
_entity.type
_entity.pdbx_description
1 polymer ?
#
loop_
_entity_poly.entity_id
_entity_poly.type
_entity_poly.pdbx_seq_one_letter_code
_entity_poly.pdbx_strand_id
1 'polypeptide(L)' 'MNNLINESNPLSNESNPLTNDSVQLSNEEYQVVAFNLGKEEYAVDVLNVQEIERLLNITRVPRTQDYIEGVINLR' A
#
# COMPACT_ATOMS: atom_id res chain seq x y z
N MET A 1 35.44 -60.53 8.37
CA MET A 1 34.59 -61.25 7.41
C MET A 1 33.16 -61.23 7.91
N ASN A 2 32.27 -60.68 7.07
CA ASN A 2 30.82 -60.91 6.99
C ASN A 2 29.86 -59.98 7.75
N ASN A 3 29.39 -58.99 6.98
CA ASN A 3 28.07 -58.37 6.98
C ASN A 3 26.92 -59.39 6.92
N LEU A 4 25.80 -59.11 7.60
CA LEU A 4 24.40 -59.34 7.19
C LEU A 4 23.57 -58.22 7.87
N ILE A 5 23.28 -57.09 7.19
CA ILE A 5 22.14 -56.79 6.30
C ILE A 5 20.77 -56.73 7.02
N ASN A 6 20.25 -55.48 7.09
CA ASN A 6 18.87 -54.99 7.14
C ASN A 6 17.84 -55.60 8.09
N GLU A 7 17.33 -54.74 9.00
CA GLU A 7 15.90 -54.42 9.00
C GLU A 7 15.73 -52.90 8.94
N SER A 8 15.33 -52.46 7.75
CA SER A 8 14.69 -51.18 7.50
C SER A 8 13.43 -51.06 8.35
N ASN A 9 13.41 -50.16 9.32
CA ASN A 9 12.17 -49.59 9.83
C ASN A 9 11.90 -48.28 9.06
N PRO A 10 10.96 -48.25 8.10
CA PRO A 10 10.54 -47.03 7.45
C PRO A 10 9.59 -46.31 8.39
N LEU A 11 10.13 -45.61 9.39
CA LEU A 11 9.40 -44.48 9.96
C LEU A 11 9.40 -43.40 8.88
N SER A 12 8.35 -43.43 8.08
CA SER A 12 7.83 -42.32 7.32
C SER A 12 7.75 -41.09 8.22
N ASN A 13 8.83 -40.32 8.29
CA ASN A 13 8.76 -38.92 8.66
C ASN A 13 8.50 -38.12 7.39
N GLU A 14 7.28 -38.28 6.88
CA GLU A 14 6.65 -37.20 6.14
C GLU A 14 6.52 -36.01 7.10
N SER A 15 7.52 -35.15 7.11
CA SER A 15 7.38 -33.78 7.60
C SER A 15 7.99 -32.85 6.58
N ASN A 16 7.22 -32.72 5.51
CA ASN A 16 6.80 -31.49 4.87
C ASN A 16 7.91 -30.65 4.20
N PRO A 17 7.94 -30.55 2.86
CA PRO A 17 8.61 -29.46 2.17
C PRO A 17 7.77 -28.19 2.41
N LEU A 18 7.87 -27.64 3.62
CA LEU A 18 7.33 -26.32 3.92
C LEU A 18 8.18 -25.31 3.15
N THR A 19 7.77 -25.09 1.90
CA THR A 19 7.51 -23.77 1.36
C THR A 19 8.68 -22.81 1.56
N ASN A 20 9.75 -23.02 0.78
CA ASN A 20 10.64 -21.91 0.41
C ASN A 20 9.96 -21.03 -0.66
N ASP A 21 8.71 -20.64 -0.43
CA ASP A 21 8.26 -19.36 -0.95
C ASP A 21 8.85 -18.35 0.03
N SER A 22 10.10 -17.96 -0.22
CA SER A 22 10.63 -16.73 0.33
C SER A 22 9.70 -15.64 -0.18
N VAL A 23 8.65 -15.33 0.59
CA VAL A 23 7.78 -14.19 0.37
C VAL A 23 8.73 -13.01 0.45
N GLN A 24 9.13 -12.52 -0.73
CA GLN A 24 9.85 -11.28 -0.87
C GLN A 24 8.86 -10.24 -0.36
N LEU A 25 8.94 -9.91 0.93
CA LEU A 25 8.24 -8.79 1.52
C LEU A 25 8.83 -7.57 0.81
N SER A 26 8.18 -7.13 -0.28
CA SER A 26 8.50 -5.85 -0.87
C SER A 26 8.20 -4.82 0.22
N ASN A 27 9.26 -4.25 0.78
CA ASN A 27 9.14 -3.05 1.60
C ASN A 27 8.79 -1.91 0.64
N GLU A 28 7.55 -1.89 0.17
CA GLU A 28 6.99 -0.78 -0.59
C GLU A 28 6.74 0.37 0.39
N GLU A 29 7.61 1.37 0.32
CA GLU A 29 7.44 2.63 1.03
C GLU A 29 6.43 3.50 0.27
N TYR A 30 5.27 3.74 0.87
CA TYR A 30 4.29 4.66 0.32
C TYR A 30 4.61 6.09 0.77
N GLN A 31 4.86 6.97 -0.19
CA GLN A 31 5.02 8.39 0.07
C GLN A 31 3.68 9.09 -0.08
N VAL A 32 3.24 9.76 0.97
CA VAL A 32 1.93 10.41 1.02
C VAL A 32 2.03 11.82 1.61
N VAL A 33 1.11 12.68 1.20
CA VAL A 33 0.85 13.96 1.85
C VAL A 33 -0.34 13.79 2.79
N ALA A 34 -0.10 13.94 4.10
CA ALA A 34 -1.14 13.89 5.12
C ALA A 34 -1.69 15.30 5.42
N PHE A 35 -3.00 15.42 5.60
CA PHE A 35 -3.68 16.66 5.93
C PHE A 35 -4.95 16.41 6.76
N ASN A 36 -5.42 17.44 7.45
CA ASN A 36 -6.63 17.36 8.25
C ASN A 36 -7.84 17.90 7.49
N LEU A 37 -8.96 17.18 7.54
CA LEU A 37 -10.26 17.64 7.09
C LEU A 37 -11.24 17.64 8.28
N GLY A 38 -11.58 18.83 8.77
CA GLY A 38 -12.37 18.96 9.99
C GLY A 38 -11.62 18.43 11.21
N LYS A 39 -12.02 17.26 11.71
CA LYS A 39 -11.41 16.60 12.90
C LYS A 39 -10.70 15.29 12.56
N GLU A 40 -10.61 14.95 11.28
CA GLU A 40 -10.07 13.68 10.81
C GLU A 40 -8.83 13.90 9.95
N GLU A 41 -7.92 12.93 9.99
CA GLU A 41 -6.68 12.92 9.22
C GLU A 41 -6.86 12.06 7.95
N TYR A 42 -6.43 12.62 6.82
CA TYR A 42 -6.48 12.00 5.50
C TYR A 42 -5.10 12.05 4.86
N ALA A 43 -4.86 11.18 3.87
CA ALA A 43 -3.62 11.18 3.11
C ALA A 43 -3.88 10.87 1.64
N VAL A 44 -3.06 11.45 0.77
CA VAL A 44 -3.04 11.17 -0.68
C VAL A 44 -1.64 10.81 -1.12
N ASP A 45 -1.52 9.96 -2.14
CA ASP A 45 -0.23 9.63 -2.77
C ASP A 45 0.47 10.92 -3.22
N VAL A 46 1.74 11.06 -2.88
CA VAL A 46 2.56 12.23 -3.24
C VAL A 46 2.58 12.48 -4.74
N LEU A 47 2.48 11.42 -5.56
CA LEU A 47 2.48 11.51 -7.02
C LEU A 47 1.22 12.17 -7.58
N ASN A 48 0.13 12.22 -6.81
CA ASN A 48 -1.12 12.87 -7.19
C ASN A 48 -1.18 14.35 -6.75
N VAL A 49 -0.17 14.85 -6.04
CA VAL A 49 -0.15 16.23 -5.53
C VAL A 49 0.59 17.14 -6.52
N GLN A 50 -0.14 18.11 -7.09
CA GLN A 50 0.46 19.10 -7.98
C GLN A 50 1.12 20.26 -7.21
N GLU A 51 0.41 20.82 -6.22
CA GLU A 51 0.88 21.98 -5.45
C GLU A 51 0.20 22.01 -4.06
N ILE A 52 0.91 22.53 -3.05
CA ILE A 52 0.35 22.78 -1.72
C ILE A 52 0.32 24.29 -1.51
N GLU A 53 -0.83 24.90 -1.76
CA GLU A 53 -1.04 26.33 -1.62
C GLU A 53 -2.11 26.67 -0.57
N ARG A 54 -2.07 27.92 -0.08
CA ARG A 54 -3.12 28.42 0.81
C ARG A 54 -4.40 28.68 0.01
N LEU A 55 -5.54 28.66 0.71
CA LEU A 55 -6.83 28.93 0.09
C LEU A 55 -6.82 30.31 -0.62
N LEU A 56 -7.08 30.29 -1.92
CA LEU A 56 -7.21 31.47 -2.76
C LEU A 56 -8.67 31.91 -2.87
N ASN A 57 -8.91 33.10 -3.39
CA ASN A 57 -10.27 33.54 -3.70
C ASN A 57 -10.87 32.69 -4.83
N ILE A 58 -11.99 32.04 -4.54
CA ILE A 58 -12.69 31.15 -5.48
C ILE A 58 -13.69 31.98 -6.30
N THR A 59 -13.64 31.84 -7.63
CA THR A 59 -14.62 32.45 -8.54
C THR A 59 -15.72 31.46 -8.85
N ARG A 60 -16.95 31.76 -8.41
CA ARG A 60 -18.11 30.88 -8.59
C ARG A 60 -18.47 30.70 -10.06
N VAL A 61 -18.71 29.46 -10.46
CA VAL A 61 -19.19 29.11 -11.81
C VAL A 61 -20.73 28.94 -11.79
N PRO A 62 -21.49 29.60 -12.67
CA PRO A 62 -22.94 29.42 -12.72
C PRO A 62 -23.33 28.00 -13.17
N ARG A 63 -24.47 27.50 -12.65
CA ARG A 63 -25.07 26.20 -13.02
C ARG A 63 -24.20 24.97 -12.76
N THR A 64 -23.29 25.03 -11.79
CA THR A 64 -22.55 23.87 -11.30
C THR A 64 -23.28 23.15 -10.18
N GLN A 65 -22.90 21.90 -9.94
CA GLN A 65 -23.38 21.13 -8.80
C GLN A 65 -22.88 21.73 -7.48
N ASP A 66 -23.59 21.45 -6.39
CA ASP A 66 -23.34 22.06 -5.08
C ASP A 66 -21.98 21.69 -4.47
N TYR A 67 -21.37 20.58 -4.88
CA TYR A 67 -20.04 20.16 -4.45
C TYR A 67 -18.90 20.85 -5.22
N ILE A 68 -19.22 21.73 -6.17
CA ILE A 68 -18.25 22.51 -6.94
C ILE A 68 -18.29 23.95 -6.44
N GLU A 69 -17.24 24.37 -5.74
CA GLU A 69 -17.15 25.73 -5.18
C GLU A 69 -16.86 26.80 -6.27
N GLY A 70 -16.08 26.44 -7.28
CA GLY A 70 -15.79 27.32 -8.42
C GLY A 70 -14.44 27.02 -9.09
N VAL A 71 -13.79 28.06 -9.60
CA VAL A 71 -12.46 27.98 -10.21
C VAL A 71 -11.47 28.89 -9.48
N ILE A 72 -10.22 28.46 -9.45
CA ILE A 72 -9.06 29.24 -8.99
C ILE A 72 -8.00 29.24 -10.08
N ASN A 73 -7.13 30.25 -10.06
CA ASN A 73 -5.95 30.27 -10.92
C ASN A 73 -4.77 29.69 -10.13
N LEU A 74 -4.33 28.50 -10.53
CA LEU A 74 -3.07 27.88 -10.11
C LEU A 74 -2.02 28.20 -11.17
N ARG A 75 -0.79 28.50 -10.75
CA ARG A 75 0.26 29.03 -11.63
C ARG A 75 1.14 27.92 -12.20
#